data_AF-A0A0C9Q0I8-F1
#
_entry.id   AF-A0A0C9Q0I8-F1
#
_cell.length_a   1.000
_cell.length_b   1.000
_cell.length_c   1.000
_cell.angle_alpha   90.00
_cell.angle_beta   90.00
_cell.angle_gamma   90.00
#
_symmetry.space_group_name_H-M   'P 1'
#
loop_
_entity.id
_entity.type
_entity.pdbx_description
1 polymer ?
#
loop_
_entity_poly.entity_id
_entity_poly.type
_entity_poly.pdbx_seq_one_letter_code
_entity_poly.pdbx_strand_id
1 'polypeptide(L)'
;MQEASSDLNIAWRELIYLLLIALAISLGILIAFRYIVSYVIYIVLSGSVVVSIGGTIYLWFAWYQENKAVKTGKIHVDDSSVTPYLIYAILMTIVAVVTILVVLVMRKRIALVVQLFREAGKAVYSMPALLLQPIYTYLLIGLSFVAWAYCVLWIESAGELYKNRKNHLHYKKDAVLVTARWYNLFLYFVMAEFYLGCQHIVVAGAVARWFFTRDKKRLSLPVTRSTCCLLRFHLGTVAFGAMIIGIVRLLRAIVAFIQNRLKGYDNNCVHGILWCCQGCIWCFECCLKFLTRNAYIETAIYGCSFCTGGKKSISCTL
;
A
#
# COMPACT_ATOMS: atom_id res chain seq x y z
N MET A 1 2.55 -9.65 -33.75
CA MET A 1 1.59 -10.47 -32.95
C MET A 1 1.80 -11.96 -33.15
N GLN A 2 2.06 -12.45 -34.39
CA GLN A 2 2.32 -13.88 -34.65
C GLN A 2 3.61 -14.41 -33.99
N GLU A 3 4.71 -13.66 -34.01
CA GLU A 3 5.97 -14.04 -33.35
C GLU A 3 5.79 -14.18 -31.82
N ALA A 4 5.18 -13.19 -31.17
CA ALA A 4 4.87 -13.26 -29.74
C ALA A 4 3.94 -14.45 -29.38
N SER A 5 3.00 -14.82 -30.25
CA SER A 5 2.14 -15.99 -30.03
C SER A 5 2.86 -17.32 -30.23
N SER A 6 3.83 -17.38 -31.17
CA SER A 6 4.70 -18.53 -31.40
C SER A 6 5.59 -18.78 -30.19
N ASP A 7 6.23 -17.72 -29.69
CA ASP A 7 7.11 -17.79 -28.52
C ASP A 7 6.35 -18.21 -27.26
N LEU A 8 5.11 -17.72 -27.08
CA LEU A 8 4.25 -18.15 -25.98
C LEU A 8 3.89 -19.64 -26.07
N ASN A 9 3.63 -20.15 -27.27
CA ASN A 9 3.19 -21.53 -27.49
C ASN A 9 4.35 -22.55 -27.32
N ILE A 10 5.60 -22.10 -27.45
CA ILE A 10 6.80 -22.89 -27.14
C ILE A 10 7.11 -22.80 -25.64
N ALA A 11 7.02 -21.60 -25.04
CA ALA A 11 7.44 -21.35 -23.67
C ALA A 11 6.38 -21.60 -22.58
N TRP A 12 5.11 -21.90 -22.92
CA TRP A 12 4.04 -22.00 -21.92
C TRP A 12 4.30 -23.05 -20.83
N ARG A 13 4.91 -24.19 -21.16
CA ARG A 13 5.25 -25.23 -20.18
C ARG A 13 6.32 -24.75 -19.21
N GLU A 14 7.37 -24.09 -19.73
CA GLU A 14 8.44 -23.51 -18.92
C GLU A 14 7.92 -22.37 -18.03
N LEU A 15 7.02 -21.53 -18.56
CA LEU A 15 6.33 -20.50 -17.79
C LEU A 15 5.52 -21.08 -16.64
N ILE A 16 4.80 -22.19 -16.86
CA ILE A 16 4.05 -22.87 -15.80
C ILE A 16 4.99 -23.45 -14.74
N TYR A 17 6.10 -24.10 -15.14
CA TYR A 17 7.08 -24.63 -14.19
C TYR A 17 7.71 -23.52 -13.34
N LEU A 18 8.14 -22.43 -13.97
CA LEU A 18 8.69 -21.27 -13.27
C LEU A 18 7.67 -20.63 -12.33
N LEU A 19 6.41 -20.54 -12.75
CA LEU A 19 5.32 -20.02 -11.92
C LEU A 19 5.08 -20.91 -10.68
N LEU A 20 5.06 -22.25 -10.86
CA LEU A 20 4.86 -23.20 -9.78
C LEU A 20 6.04 -23.21 -8.79
N ILE A 21 7.27 -23.15 -9.31
CA ILE A 21 8.48 -23.04 -8.47
C ILE A 21 8.48 -21.71 -7.71
N ALA A 22 8.16 -20.59 -8.37
CA ALA A 22 8.05 -19.29 -7.71
C ALA A 22 6.95 -19.29 -6.63
N LEU A 23 5.81 -19.93 -6.90
CA LEU A 23 4.72 -20.08 -5.94
C LEU A 23 5.14 -20.95 -4.74
N ALA A 24 5.82 -22.06 -4.98
CA ALA A 24 6.35 -22.92 -3.91
C ALA A 24 7.41 -22.21 -3.06
N ILE A 25 8.34 -21.50 -3.69
CA ILE A 25 9.37 -20.69 -3.01
C ILE A 25 8.72 -19.57 -2.20
N SER A 26 7.74 -18.86 -2.76
CA SER A 26 7.04 -17.78 -2.04
C SER A 26 6.28 -18.30 -0.81
N LEU A 27 5.61 -19.45 -0.92
CA LEU A 27 4.97 -20.13 0.22
C LEU A 27 6.00 -20.61 1.25
N GLY A 28 7.14 -21.14 0.80
CA GLY A 28 8.25 -21.55 1.66
C GLY A 28 8.85 -20.38 2.45
N ILE A 29 9.11 -19.25 1.78
CA ILE A 29 9.58 -18.00 2.40
C ILE A 29 8.55 -17.47 3.39
N LEU A 30 7.25 -17.55 3.09
CA LEU A 30 6.19 -17.14 4.00
C LEU A 30 6.14 -18.00 5.28
N ILE A 31 6.38 -19.30 5.18
CA ILE A 31 6.49 -20.20 6.34
C ILE A 31 7.77 -19.92 7.12
N ALA A 32 8.90 -19.74 6.43
CA ALA A 32 10.19 -19.41 7.02
C ALA A 32 10.17 -18.04 7.73
N PHE A 33 9.41 -17.07 7.20
CA PHE A 33 9.24 -15.73 7.76
C PHE A 33 8.81 -15.78 9.23
N ARG A 34 8.05 -16.80 9.66
CA ARG A 34 7.69 -16.98 11.08
C ARG A 34 8.90 -17.12 12.00
N TYR A 35 9.88 -17.91 11.60
CA TYR A 35 11.07 -18.21 12.40
C TYR A 35 12.07 -17.06 12.31
N ILE A 36 12.16 -16.45 11.12
CA ILE A 36 13.14 -15.41 10.85
C ILE A 36 12.65 -14.04 11.36
N VAL A 37 11.35 -13.75 11.46
CA VAL A 37 10.83 -12.39 11.74
C VAL A 37 11.44 -11.77 13.01
N SER A 38 11.61 -12.54 14.08
CA SER A 38 12.24 -12.05 15.31
C SER A 38 13.71 -11.69 15.05
N TYR A 39 14.46 -12.56 14.35
CA TYR A 39 15.84 -12.29 13.97
C TYR A 39 15.97 -11.15 12.98
N VAL A 40 15.07 -11.03 11.99
CA VAL A 40 15.05 -9.91 11.03
C VAL A 40 14.95 -8.59 11.77
N ILE A 41 14.03 -8.47 12.73
CA ILE A 41 13.85 -7.24 13.51
C ILE A 41 15.15 -6.88 14.24
N TYR A 42 15.79 -7.83 14.93
CA TYR A 42 17.04 -7.56 15.62
C TYR A 42 18.19 -7.22 14.66
N ILE A 43 18.35 -7.96 13.55
CA ILE A 43 19.39 -7.74 12.54
C ILE A 43 19.24 -6.36 11.90
N VAL A 44 18.02 -5.96 11.52
CA VAL A 44 17.76 -4.65 10.90
C VAL A 44 18.06 -3.52 11.88
N LEU A 45 17.64 -3.66 13.15
CA LEU A 45 17.91 -2.64 14.18
C LEU A 45 19.40 -2.55 14.53
N SER A 46 20.07 -3.69 14.75
CA SER A 46 21.52 -3.70 15.03
C SER A 46 22.31 -3.22 13.83
N GLY A 47 21.92 -3.63 12.62
CA GLY A 47 22.53 -3.20 11.37
C GLY A 47 22.41 -1.70 11.17
N SER A 48 21.24 -1.11 11.45
CA SER A 48 21.05 0.35 11.40
C SER A 48 22.02 1.07 12.33
N VAL A 49 22.21 0.58 13.56
CA VAL A 49 23.13 1.19 14.53
C VAL A 49 24.59 1.04 14.05
N VAL A 50 24.98 -0.15 13.58
CA VAL A 50 26.34 -0.41 13.07
C VAL A 50 26.66 0.48 11.87
N VAL A 51 25.73 0.60 10.91
CA VAL A 51 25.90 1.45 9.72
C VAL A 51 26.00 2.92 10.12
N SER A 52 25.18 3.39 11.05
CA SER A 52 25.27 4.77 11.55
C SER A 52 26.61 5.05 12.22
N ILE A 53 27.07 4.18 13.12
CA ILE A 53 28.36 4.34 13.82
C ILE A 53 29.52 4.25 12.81
N GLY A 54 29.51 3.26 11.93
CA GLY A 54 30.54 3.06 10.91
C GLY A 54 30.64 4.25 9.94
N GLY A 55 29.50 4.77 9.50
CA GLY A 55 29.44 5.97 8.65
C GLY A 55 29.99 7.21 9.36
N THR A 56 29.67 7.40 10.64
CA THR A 56 30.24 8.47 11.46
C THR A 56 31.76 8.35 11.59
N ILE A 57 32.27 7.16 11.94
CA ILE A 57 33.72 6.93 12.09
C ILE A 57 34.46 7.17 10.78
N TYR A 58 33.93 6.63 9.67
CA TYR A 58 34.52 6.79 8.35
C TYR A 58 34.63 8.25 7.93
N LEU A 59 33.57 9.04 8.12
CA LEU A 59 33.58 10.46 7.74
C LEU A 59 34.49 11.31 8.63
N TRP A 60 34.56 11.01 9.94
CA TRP A 60 35.53 11.66 10.83
C TRP A 60 36.97 11.31 10.46
N PHE A 61 37.22 10.06 10.07
CA PHE A 61 38.53 9.62 9.61
C PHE A 61 38.92 10.26 8.26
N ALA A 62 37.99 10.34 7.31
CA ALA A 62 38.18 11.02 6.03
C ALA A 62 38.47 12.52 6.24
N TRP A 63 37.70 13.19 7.09
CA TRP A 63 37.96 14.58 7.47
C TRP A 63 39.35 14.75 8.11
N TYR A 64 39.74 13.84 9.01
CA TYR A 64 41.04 13.90 9.66
C TYR A 64 42.20 13.75 8.68
N GLN A 65 42.11 12.82 7.72
CA GLN A 65 43.12 12.64 6.68
C GLN A 65 43.23 13.87 5.78
N GLU A 66 42.11 14.39 5.29
CA GLU A 66 42.07 15.54 4.39
C GLU A 66 42.63 16.79 5.09
N ASN A 67 42.20 17.03 6.33
CA ASN A 67 42.68 18.15 7.14
C ASN A 67 44.19 18.04 7.44
N LYS A 68 44.70 16.81 7.65
CA LYS A 68 46.14 16.59 7.81
C LYS A 68 46.90 16.85 6.51
N ALA A 69 46.39 16.41 5.36
CA ALA A 69 47.00 16.61 4.05
C ALA A 69 47.15 18.11 3.71
N VAL A 70 46.08 18.89 3.95
CA VAL A 70 46.09 20.36 3.81
C VAL A 70 47.10 21.00 4.75
N LYS A 71 47.12 20.62 6.03
CA LYS A 71 48.08 21.17 7.02
C LYS A 71 49.55 20.87 6.68
N THR A 72 49.83 19.73 6.07
CA THR A 72 51.18 19.37 5.59
C THR A 72 51.55 19.97 4.23
N GLY A 73 50.68 20.80 3.64
CA GLY A 73 50.92 21.44 2.33
C GLY A 73 50.94 20.48 1.15
N LYS A 74 50.39 19.26 1.29
CA LYS A 74 50.31 18.27 0.20
C LYS A 74 49.18 18.56 -0.79
N ILE A 75 48.16 19.30 -0.35
CA ILE A 75 46.96 19.65 -1.12
C ILE A 75 46.67 21.14 -0.85
N HIS A 76 46.39 21.92 -1.89
CA HIS A 76 45.98 23.32 -1.75
C HIS A 76 44.56 23.42 -1.19
N VAL A 77 44.28 24.46 -0.40
CA VAL A 77 42.99 24.63 0.30
C VAL A 77 41.80 24.68 -0.67
N ASP A 78 41.98 25.28 -1.85
CA ASP A 78 40.94 25.38 -2.90
C ASP A 78 40.58 24.04 -3.55
N ASP A 79 41.50 23.07 -3.56
CA ASP A 79 41.26 21.72 -4.09
C ASP A 79 40.81 20.73 -3.00
N SER A 80 40.82 21.16 -1.73
CA SER A 80 40.56 20.29 -0.59
C SER A 80 39.09 20.17 -0.25
N SER A 81 38.63 18.95 0.06
CA SER A 81 37.23 18.68 0.42
C SER A 81 36.97 18.74 1.94
N VAL A 82 37.78 19.49 2.69
CA VAL A 82 37.72 19.51 4.17
C VAL A 82 36.38 20.04 4.69
N THR A 83 35.88 21.15 4.14
CA THR A 83 34.63 21.78 4.53
C THR A 83 33.40 20.87 4.32
N PRO A 84 33.19 20.25 3.13
CA PRO A 84 32.08 19.32 2.95
C PRO A 84 32.21 18.07 3.82
N TYR A 85 33.40 17.48 3.98
CA TYR A 85 33.58 16.33 4.88
C TYR A 85 33.23 16.67 6.34
N LEU A 86 33.54 17.88 6.82
CA LEU A 86 33.15 18.32 8.15
C LEU A 86 31.62 18.42 8.30
N ILE A 87 30.95 19.03 7.32
CA ILE A 87 29.48 19.16 7.32
C ILE A 87 28.83 17.77 7.32
N TYR A 88 29.28 16.86 6.46
CA TYR A 88 28.76 15.48 6.41
C TYR A 88 29.03 14.72 7.71
N ALA A 89 30.20 14.88 8.32
CA ALA A 89 30.53 14.25 9.61
C ALA A 89 29.59 14.72 10.73
N ILE A 90 29.31 16.03 10.83
CA ILE A 90 28.38 16.60 11.82
C ILE A 90 26.94 16.14 11.56
N LEU A 91 26.50 16.10 10.31
CA LEU A 91 25.15 15.60 10.00
C LEU A 91 25.00 14.12 10.37
N MET A 92 26.01 13.30 10.06
CA MET A 92 25.98 11.87 10.38
C MET A 92 26.07 11.58 11.88
N THR A 93 26.77 12.39 12.67
CA THR A 93 26.75 12.23 14.15
C THR A 93 25.35 12.50 14.70
N ILE A 94 24.63 13.51 14.20
CA ILE A 94 23.26 13.80 14.62
C ILE A 94 22.34 12.62 14.28
N VAL A 95 22.40 12.11 13.05
CA VAL A 95 21.61 10.94 12.62
C VAL A 95 21.94 9.71 13.48
N ALA A 96 23.21 9.46 13.78
CA ALA A 96 23.62 8.34 14.62
C ALA A 96 23.07 8.47 16.05
N VAL A 97 23.17 9.66 16.66
CA VAL A 97 22.64 9.93 18.01
C VAL A 97 21.12 9.73 18.05
N VAL A 98 20.39 10.28 17.07
CA VAL A 98 18.93 10.11 16.99
C VAL A 98 18.57 8.64 16.81
N THR A 99 19.26 7.91 15.93
CA THR A 99 19.02 6.49 15.68
C THR A 99 19.24 5.66 16.95
N ILE A 100 20.37 5.87 17.65
CA ILE A 100 20.67 5.20 18.91
C ILE A 100 19.61 5.53 19.97
N LEU A 101 19.23 6.80 20.11
CA LEU A 101 18.23 7.24 21.08
C LEU A 101 16.87 6.57 20.82
N VAL A 102 16.41 6.53 19.56
CA VAL A 102 15.17 5.85 19.17
C VAL A 102 15.22 4.36 19.54
N VAL A 103 16.31 3.67 19.22
CA VAL A 103 16.48 2.24 19.55
C VAL A 103 16.46 2.01 21.06
N LEU A 104 17.15 2.85 21.83
CA LEU A 104 17.20 2.76 23.29
C LEU A 104 15.84 3.02 23.94
N VAL A 105 15.11 4.06 23.51
CA VAL A 105 13.77 4.40 24.03
C VAL A 105 12.77 3.31 23.67
N MET A 106 12.83 2.76 22.45
CA MET A 106 11.88 1.76 21.97
C MET A 106 12.19 0.34 22.42
N ARG A 107 13.27 0.06 23.15
CA ARG A 107 13.65 -1.30 23.60
C ARG A 107 12.51 -2.11 24.21
N LYS A 108 11.70 -1.48 25.08
CA LYS A 108 10.54 -2.12 25.71
C LYS A 108 9.41 -2.38 24.71
N ARG A 109 9.19 -1.46 23.76
CA ARG A 109 8.22 -1.59 22.68
C ARG A 109 8.63 -2.68 21.68
N ILE A 110 9.94 -2.82 21.39
CA ILE A 110 10.47 -3.85 20.49
C ILE A 110 10.13 -5.25 21.02
N ALA A 111 10.30 -5.51 22.33
CA ALA A 111 9.94 -6.80 22.92
C ALA A 111 8.44 -7.14 22.73
N LEU A 112 7.56 -6.16 22.94
CA LEU A 112 6.13 -6.31 22.71
C LEU A 112 5.81 -6.59 21.24
N VAL A 113 6.44 -5.85 20.31
CA VAL A 113 6.26 -6.04 18.87
C VAL A 113 6.74 -7.42 18.43
N VAL A 114 7.89 -7.90 18.93
CA VAL A 114 8.39 -9.25 18.63
C VAL A 114 7.39 -10.32 19.09
N GLN A 115 6.79 -10.17 20.28
CA GLN A 115 5.75 -11.07 20.75
C GLN A 115 4.50 -11.02 19.85
N LEU A 116 4.06 -9.83 19.46
CA LEU A 116 2.92 -9.65 18.55
C LEU A 116 3.15 -10.35 17.21
N PHE A 117 4.33 -10.18 16.60
CA PHE A 117 4.68 -10.86 15.35
C PHE A 117 4.76 -12.38 15.52
N ARG A 118 5.27 -12.87 16.65
CA ARG A 118 5.31 -14.30 16.96
C ARG A 118 3.91 -14.91 17.05
N GLU A 119 2.98 -14.22 17.70
CA GLU A 119 1.58 -14.65 17.79
C GLU A 119 0.85 -14.55 16.45
N ALA A 120 1.07 -13.48 15.68
CA ALA A 120 0.57 -13.36 14.32
C ALA A 120 1.09 -14.51 13.43
N GLY A 121 2.36 -14.87 13.57
CA GLY A 121 2.96 -16.00 12.86
C GLY A 121 2.35 -17.35 13.24
N LYS A 122 1.97 -17.55 14.51
CA LYS A 122 1.21 -18.74 14.92
C LYS A 122 -0.19 -18.78 14.30
N ALA A 123 -0.87 -17.65 14.24
CA ALA A 123 -2.20 -17.54 13.62
C ALA A 123 -2.13 -17.92 12.13
N VAL A 124 -1.20 -17.34 11.39
CA VAL A 124 -0.98 -17.64 9.96
C VAL A 124 -0.61 -19.11 9.76
N TYR A 125 0.27 -19.69 10.60
CA TYR A 125 0.63 -21.10 10.50
C TYR A 125 -0.56 -22.04 10.73
N SER A 126 -1.42 -21.73 11.69
CA SER A 126 -2.62 -22.53 11.96
C SER A 126 -3.73 -22.36 10.91
N MET A 127 -3.63 -21.30 10.09
CA MET A 127 -4.63 -20.92 9.09
C MET A 127 -3.93 -20.51 7.79
N PRO A 128 -3.25 -21.42 7.08
CA PRO A 128 -2.45 -21.08 5.91
C PRO A 128 -3.27 -20.43 4.79
N ALA A 129 -4.58 -20.72 4.73
CA ALA A 129 -5.52 -20.09 3.80
C ALA A 129 -5.58 -18.56 3.93
N LEU A 130 -5.18 -17.96 5.06
CA LEU A 130 -5.08 -16.50 5.20
C LEU A 130 -4.09 -15.87 4.21
N LEU A 131 -3.04 -16.59 3.82
CA LEU A 131 -2.03 -16.12 2.86
C LEU A 131 -2.58 -16.06 1.43
N LEU A 132 -3.61 -16.86 1.12
CA LEU A 132 -4.28 -16.82 -0.17
C LEU A 132 -5.24 -15.65 -0.29
N GLN A 133 -5.64 -15.04 0.84
CA GLN A 133 -6.64 -13.96 0.85
C GLN A 133 -6.17 -12.73 0.05
N PRO A 134 -4.96 -12.17 0.23
CA PRO A 134 -4.49 -11.06 -0.59
C PRO A 134 -4.39 -11.41 -2.07
N ILE A 135 -3.92 -12.62 -2.40
CA ILE A 135 -3.78 -13.08 -3.80
C ILE A 135 -5.15 -13.09 -4.48
N TYR A 136 -6.15 -13.68 -3.83
CA TYR A 136 -7.52 -13.71 -4.33
C TYR A 136 -8.09 -12.29 -4.52
N THR A 137 -7.91 -11.40 -3.55
CA THR A 137 -8.38 -10.01 -3.64
C THR A 137 -7.72 -9.24 -4.79
N TYR A 138 -6.39 -9.34 -4.94
CA TYR A 138 -5.68 -8.66 -6.03
C TYR A 138 -6.05 -9.24 -7.40
N LEU A 139 -6.30 -10.55 -7.49
CA LEU A 139 -6.83 -11.17 -8.70
C LEU A 139 -8.21 -10.59 -9.07
N LEU A 140 -9.13 -10.47 -8.10
CA LEU A 140 -10.44 -9.85 -8.34
C LEU A 140 -10.33 -8.38 -8.77
N ILE A 141 -9.46 -7.60 -8.11
CA ILE A 141 -9.18 -6.21 -8.51
C ILE A 141 -8.65 -6.15 -9.94
N GLY A 142 -7.70 -7.03 -10.29
CA GLY A 142 -7.14 -7.12 -11.64
C GLY A 142 -8.19 -7.48 -12.69
N LEU A 143 -9.06 -8.45 -12.41
CA LEU A 143 -10.19 -8.77 -13.29
C LEU A 143 -11.15 -7.59 -13.46
N SER A 144 -11.47 -6.88 -12.37
CA SER A 144 -12.29 -5.67 -12.44
C SER A 144 -11.60 -4.51 -13.19
N PHE A 145 -10.26 -4.43 -13.15
CA PHE A 145 -9.52 -3.48 -13.97
C PHE A 145 -9.61 -3.81 -15.46
N VAL A 146 -9.51 -5.10 -15.84
CA VAL A 146 -9.72 -5.54 -17.23
C VAL A 146 -11.13 -5.22 -17.69
N ALA A 147 -12.14 -5.51 -16.88
CA ALA A 147 -13.54 -5.16 -17.19
C ALA A 147 -13.74 -3.64 -17.32
N TRP A 148 -13.14 -2.85 -16.42
CA TRP A 148 -13.16 -1.40 -16.49
C TRP A 148 -12.52 -0.88 -17.78
N ALA A 149 -11.35 -1.40 -18.16
CA ALA A 149 -10.63 -1.02 -19.38
C ALA A 149 -11.43 -1.39 -20.63
N TYR A 150 -12.05 -2.57 -20.65
CA TYR A 150 -12.98 -2.97 -21.70
C TYR A 150 -14.13 -1.96 -21.83
N CYS A 151 -14.80 -1.62 -20.73
CA CYS A 151 -15.86 -0.60 -20.74
C CYS A 151 -15.35 0.77 -21.21
N VAL A 152 -14.13 1.19 -20.83
CA VAL A 152 -13.52 2.44 -21.34
C VAL A 152 -13.37 2.39 -22.86
N LEU A 153 -12.87 1.29 -23.42
CA LEU A 153 -12.70 1.15 -24.87
C LEU A 153 -14.04 1.27 -25.60
N TRP A 154 -15.09 0.63 -25.09
CA TRP A 154 -16.44 0.77 -25.64
C TRP A 154 -16.96 2.19 -25.56
N ILE A 155 -16.82 2.86 -24.41
CA ILE A 155 -17.25 4.24 -24.22
C ILE A 155 -16.49 5.19 -25.16
N GLU A 156 -15.18 5.02 -25.32
CA GLU A 156 -14.39 5.86 -26.23
C GLU A 156 -14.72 5.57 -27.70
N SER A 157 -15.08 4.34 -28.07
CA SER A 157 -15.44 3.96 -29.45
C SER A 157 -16.83 4.43 -29.90
N ALA A 158 -17.71 4.78 -28.96
CA ALA A 158 -19.12 5.08 -29.21
C ALA A 158 -19.41 6.56 -29.57
N GLY A 159 -18.40 7.39 -29.78
CA GLY A 159 -18.62 8.80 -30.11
C GLY A 159 -18.75 9.03 -31.62
N GLU A 160 -19.63 9.96 -31.97
CA GLU A 160 -19.94 10.27 -33.36
C GLU A 160 -18.91 11.22 -33.99
N LEU A 161 -18.47 10.87 -35.19
CA LEU A 161 -17.60 11.69 -36.02
C LEU A 161 -18.46 12.69 -36.80
N TYR A 162 -18.31 13.99 -36.51
CA TYR A 162 -18.89 15.03 -37.35
C TYR A 162 -17.80 15.76 -38.12
N LYS A 163 -18.09 16.07 -39.38
CA LYS A 163 -17.16 16.82 -40.24
C LYS A 163 -17.35 18.31 -40.00
N ASN A 164 -16.29 18.98 -39.55
CA ASN A 164 -16.29 20.44 -39.38
C ASN A 164 -16.31 21.12 -40.77
N ARG A 165 -16.74 22.40 -40.85
CA ARG A 165 -16.81 23.23 -42.07
C ARG A 165 -15.46 23.34 -42.81
N LYS A 166 -14.34 23.04 -42.13
CA LYS A 166 -12.98 22.95 -42.68
C LYS A 166 -12.54 21.54 -43.10
N ASN A 167 -13.46 20.60 -43.29
CA ASN A 167 -13.20 19.18 -43.61
C ASN A 167 -12.39 18.37 -42.56
N HIS A 168 -12.17 18.89 -41.36
CA HIS A 168 -11.55 18.14 -40.26
C HIS A 168 -12.60 17.27 -39.56
N LEU A 169 -12.30 15.99 -39.31
CA LEU A 169 -13.13 15.14 -38.46
C LEU A 169 -12.94 15.57 -37.00
N HIS A 170 -14.01 16.03 -36.36
CA HIS A 170 -14.02 16.32 -34.93
C HIS A 170 -14.92 15.31 -34.22
N TYR A 171 -14.45 14.82 -33.08
CA TYR A 171 -15.23 13.94 -32.21
C TYR A 171 -16.22 14.80 -31.42
N LYS A 172 -17.53 14.55 -31.56
CA LYS A 172 -18.50 15.22 -30.69
C LYS A 172 -18.41 14.58 -29.31
N LYS A 173 -17.92 15.32 -28.31
CA LYS A 173 -17.94 14.86 -26.93
C LYS A 173 -19.33 15.07 -26.36
N ASP A 174 -20.24 14.11 -26.59
CA ASP A 174 -21.56 14.15 -25.97
C ASP A 174 -21.44 14.05 -24.45
N ALA A 175 -22.27 14.82 -23.73
CA ALA A 175 -22.27 14.86 -22.26
C ALA A 175 -22.53 13.48 -21.63
N VAL A 176 -23.26 12.62 -22.34
CA VAL A 176 -23.52 11.22 -21.97
C VAL A 176 -22.21 10.43 -21.89
N LEU A 177 -21.33 10.59 -22.89
CA LEU A 177 -20.05 9.88 -22.96
C LEU A 177 -19.11 10.34 -21.84
N VAL A 178 -19.07 11.64 -21.55
CA VAL A 178 -18.28 12.20 -20.43
C VAL A 178 -18.79 11.68 -19.08
N THR A 179 -20.12 11.64 -18.90
CA THR A 179 -20.73 11.13 -17.66
C THR A 179 -20.47 9.63 -17.49
N ALA A 180 -20.60 8.85 -18.56
CA ALA A 180 -20.32 7.41 -18.56
C ALA A 180 -18.86 7.11 -18.16
N ARG A 181 -17.89 7.92 -18.62
CA ARG A 181 -16.47 7.78 -18.22
C ARG A 181 -16.27 7.94 -16.71
N TRP A 182 -16.85 9.01 -16.14
CA TRP A 182 -16.74 9.27 -14.70
C TRP A 182 -17.47 8.21 -13.87
N TYR A 183 -18.64 7.78 -14.32
CA TYR A 183 -19.39 6.72 -13.65
C TYR A 183 -18.66 5.37 -13.69
N ASN A 184 -18.10 4.98 -14.84
CA ASN A 184 -17.28 3.76 -14.97
C ASN A 184 -16.04 3.80 -14.05
N LEU A 185 -15.38 4.96 -13.96
CA LEU A 185 -14.26 5.16 -13.02
C LEU A 185 -14.70 5.07 -11.56
N PHE A 186 -15.84 5.66 -11.21
CA PHE A 186 -16.41 5.58 -9.87
C PHE A 186 -16.72 4.14 -9.47
N LEU A 187 -17.40 3.38 -10.33
CA LEU A 187 -17.71 1.97 -10.09
C LEU A 187 -16.44 1.14 -9.86
N TYR A 188 -15.38 1.38 -10.62
CA TYR A 188 -14.10 0.72 -10.40
C TYR A 188 -13.52 1.02 -9.01
N PHE A 189 -13.53 2.28 -8.56
CA PHE A 189 -13.06 2.62 -7.21
C PHE A 189 -13.90 1.96 -6.13
N VAL A 190 -15.23 1.96 -6.26
CA VAL A 190 -16.12 1.30 -5.30
C VAL A 190 -15.86 -0.21 -5.26
N MET A 191 -15.70 -0.87 -6.41
CA MET A 191 -15.39 -2.31 -6.47
C MET A 191 -14.04 -2.66 -5.88
N ALA A 192 -13.00 -1.87 -6.14
CA ALA A 192 -11.69 -2.08 -5.53
C ALA A 192 -11.75 -1.99 -4.00
N GLU A 193 -12.41 -0.97 -3.45
CA GLU A 193 -12.59 -0.82 -1.99
C GLU A 193 -13.51 -1.91 -1.41
N PHE A 194 -14.50 -2.38 -2.16
CA PHE A 194 -15.38 -3.46 -1.76
C PHE A 194 -14.61 -4.78 -1.57
N TYR A 195 -13.74 -5.15 -2.52
CA TYR A 195 -12.92 -6.35 -2.38
C TYR A 195 -11.93 -6.25 -1.21
N LEU A 196 -11.30 -5.08 -1.03
CA LEU A 196 -10.42 -4.82 0.12
C LEU A 196 -11.18 -4.90 1.46
N GLY A 197 -12.39 -4.34 1.52
CA GLY A 197 -13.26 -4.42 2.69
C GLY A 197 -13.71 -5.85 3.00
N CYS A 198 -14.04 -6.64 1.98
CA CYS A 198 -14.32 -8.07 2.12
C CYS A 198 -13.13 -8.80 2.74
N GLN A 199 -11.92 -8.55 2.23
CA GLN A 199 -10.69 -9.10 2.80
C GLN A 199 -10.50 -8.70 4.27
N HIS A 200 -10.74 -7.43 4.63
CA HIS A 200 -10.61 -6.98 6.02
C HIS A 200 -11.53 -7.75 6.97
N ILE A 201 -12.80 -7.94 6.61
CA ILE A 201 -13.75 -8.72 7.42
C ILE A 201 -13.35 -10.20 7.48
N VAL A 202 -12.98 -10.82 6.36
CA VAL A 202 -12.60 -12.25 6.35
C VAL A 202 -11.39 -12.50 7.24
N VAL A 203 -10.34 -11.69 7.10
CA VAL A 203 -9.11 -11.82 7.90
C VAL A 203 -9.39 -11.55 9.38
N ALA A 204 -10.09 -10.45 9.70
CA ALA A 204 -10.43 -10.10 11.08
C ALA A 204 -11.28 -11.19 11.74
N GLY A 205 -12.31 -11.69 11.05
CA GLY A 205 -13.18 -12.75 11.58
C GLY A 205 -12.48 -14.09 11.74
N ALA A 206 -11.57 -14.46 10.83
CA ALA A 206 -10.78 -15.68 10.94
C ALA A 206 -9.78 -15.59 12.11
N VAL A 207 -9.08 -14.47 12.24
CA VAL A 207 -8.14 -14.21 13.35
C VAL A 207 -8.88 -14.16 14.69
N ALA A 208 -10.03 -13.49 14.77
CA ALA A 208 -10.84 -13.45 15.98
C ALA A 208 -11.30 -14.84 16.41
N ARG A 209 -11.85 -15.64 15.48
CA ARG A 209 -12.23 -17.04 15.74
C ARG A 209 -11.05 -17.87 16.23
N TRP A 210 -9.89 -17.74 15.59
CA TRP A 210 -8.68 -18.41 16.04
C TRP A 210 -8.27 -17.95 17.44
N PHE A 211 -8.23 -16.65 17.69
CA PHE A 211 -7.77 -16.06 18.95
C PHE A 211 -8.63 -16.53 20.14
N PHE A 212 -9.95 -16.43 20.03
CA PHE A 212 -10.88 -16.78 21.11
C PHE A 212 -11.11 -18.30 21.28
N THR A 213 -10.72 -19.13 20.32
CA THR A 213 -10.81 -20.59 20.47
C THR A 213 -9.66 -21.10 21.35
N ARG A 214 -9.96 -21.59 22.56
CA ARG A 214 -8.94 -22.17 23.49
C ARG A 214 -8.30 -23.44 22.93
N ASP A 215 -9.11 -24.37 22.42
CA ASP A 215 -8.62 -25.62 21.84
C ASP A 215 -8.47 -25.50 20.32
N LYS A 216 -7.24 -25.28 19.86
CA LYS A 216 -6.93 -25.09 18.43
C LYS A 216 -7.20 -26.34 17.59
N LYS A 217 -7.29 -27.54 18.19
CA LYS A 217 -7.59 -28.79 17.47
C LYS A 217 -9.03 -28.83 16.94
N ARG A 218 -9.94 -28.06 17.54
CA ARG A 218 -11.34 -27.94 17.13
C ARG A 218 -11.58 -26.88 16.05
N LEU A 219 -10.54 -26.18 15.61
CA LEU A 219 -10.66 -25.08 14.67
C LEU A 219 -10.73 -25.59 13.22
N SER A 220 -11.92 -25.99 12.77
CA SER A 220 -12.15 -26.40 11.37
C SER A 220 -12.39 -25.18 10.46
N LEU A 221 -11.53 -24.99 9.46
CA LEU A 221 -11.69 -24.04 8.34
C LEU A 221 -12.17 -22.62 8.74
N PRO A 222 -11.42 -21.92 9.63
CA PRO A 222 -11.82 -20.61 10.15
C PRO A 222 -11.95 -19.54 9.07
N VAL A 223 -11.12 -19.59 8.02
CA VAL A 223 -11.18 -18.67 6.87
C VAL A 223 -12.48 -18.86 6.10
N THR A 224 -12.79 -20.10 5.69
CA THR A 224 -14.03 -20.42 4.96
C THR A 224 -15.28 -20.03 5.74
N ARG A 225 -15.28 -20.28 7.06
CA ARG A 225 -16.40 -19.91 7.93
C ARG A 225 -16.54 -18.39 8.07
N SER A 226 -15.43 -17.66 8.12
CA SER A 226 -15.42 -16.19 8.10
C SER A 226 -15.97 -15.66 6.75
N THR A 227 -15.56 -16.24 5.64
CA THR A 227 -16.06 -15.91 4.30
C THR A 227 -17.56 -16.16 4.17
N CYS A 228 -18.07 -17.30 4.64
CA CYS A 228 -19.50 -17.58 4.65
C CYS A 228 -20.28 -16.57 5.50
N CYS A 229 -19.73 -16.17 6.66
CA CYS A 229 -20.32 -15.14 7.51
C CYS A 229 -20.37 -13.77 6.81
N LEU A 230 -19.30 -13.39 6.13
CA LEU A 230 -19.26 -12.18 5.30
C LEU A 230 -20.36 -12.20 4.24
N LEU A 231 -20.42 -13.26 3.44
CA LEU A 231 -21.37 -13.40 2.33
C LEU A 231 -22.82 -13.38 2.80
N ARG A 232 -23.11 -13.96 3.97
CA ARG A 232 -24.47 -14.06 4.50
C ARG A 232 -24.95 -12.81 5.24
N PHE A 233 -24.06 -12.09 5.94
CA PHE A 233 -24.48 -11.06 6.90
C PHE A 233 -23.84 -9.69 6.71
N HIS A 234 -22.65 -9.58 6.11
CA HIS A 234 -21.87 -8.33 6.15
C HIS A 234 -21.61 -7.68 4.78
N LEU A 235 -22.06 -8.26 3.66
CA LEU A 235 -21.89 -7.67 2.33
C LEU A 235 -22.43 -6.23 2.25
N GLY A 236 -23.61 -5.96 2.81
CA GLY A 236 -24.18 -4.61 2.81
C GLY A 236 -23.34 -3.59 3.59
N THR A 237 -22.76 -4.01 4.73
CA THR A 237 -21.85 -3.18 5.53
C THR A 237 -20.57 -2.87 4.76
N VAL A 238 -20.02 -3.85 4.06
CA VAL A 238 -18.83 -3.63 3.22
C VAL A 238 -19.15 -2.71 2.04
N ALA A 239 -20.25 -2.96 1.33
CA ALA A 239 -20.70 -2.13 0.21
C ALA A 239 -20.89 -0.67 0.62
N PHE A 240 -21.50 -0.41 1.77
CA PHE A 240 -21.69 0.95 2.28
C PHE A 240 -20.35 1.66 2.57
N GLY A 241 -19.42 1.01 3.26
CA GLY A 241 -18.10 1.60 3.51
C GLY A 241 -17.27 1.81 2.23
N ALA A 242 -17.34 0.87 1.27
CA ALA A 242 -16.70 0.99 -0.03
C ALA A 242 -17.26 2.15 -0.87
N MET A 243 -18.58 2.38 -0.78
CA MET A 243 -19.23 3.51 -1.44
C MET A 243 -18.74 4.86 -0.90
N ILE A 244 -18.63 5.00 0.42
CA ILE A 244 -18.14 6.24 1.06
C ILE A 244 -16.71 6.55 0.60
N ILE A 245 -15.80 5.56 0.67
CA ILE A 245 -14.41 5.75 0.23
C ILE A 245 -14.35 6.01 -1.28
N GLY A 246 -15.16 5.30 -2.07
CA GLY A 246 -15.25 5.49 -3.52
C GLY A 246 -15.64 6.91 -3.92
N ILE A 247 -16.58 7.55 -3.21
CA ILE A 247 -16.99 8.94 -3.46
C ILE A 247 -15.81 9.89 -3.23
N VAL A 248 -15.07 9.74 -2.13
CA VAL A 248 -13.92 10.60 -1.83
C VAL A 248 -12.79 10.40 -2.84
N ARG A 249 -12.55 9.15 -3.27
CA ARG A 249 -11.59 8.83 -4.35
C ARG A 249 -11.99 9.47 -5.68
N LEU A 250 -13.28 9.49 -6.00
CA LEU A 250 -13.79 10.18 -7.19
C LEU A 250 -13.56 11.69 -7.12
N LEU A 251 -13.86 12.32 -5.97
CA LEU A 251 -13.59 13.76 -5.76
C LEU A 251 -12.11 14.09 -5.95
N ARG A 252 -11.21 13.25 -5.41
CA ARG A 252 -9.76 13.41 -5.62
C ARG A 252 -9.36 13.30 -7.09
N ALA A 253 -9.94 12.36 -7.82
CA ALA A 253 -9.71 12.18 -9.25
C ALA A 253 -10.21 13.39 -10.08
N ILE A 254 -11.35 13.99 -9.70
CA ILE A 254 -11.88 15.20 -10.35
C ILE A 254 -10.93 16.38 -10.15
N VAL A 255 -10.47 16.64 -8.92
CA VAL A 255 -9.52 17.72 -8.65
C VAL A 255 -8.20 17.49 -9.40
N ALA A 256 -7.74 16.25 -9.51
CA ALA A 256 -6.52 15.90 -10.23
C ALA A 256 -6.68 16.11 -11.74
N PHE A 257 -7.85 15.80 -12.28
CA PHE A 257 -8.20 16.09 -13.66
C PHE A 257 -8.20 17.59 -13.94
N ILE A 258 -8.81 18.40 -13.06
CA ILE A 258 -8.82 19.86 -13.15
C ILE A 258 -7.39 20.43 -13.12
N GLN A 259 -6.55 19.96 -12.19
CA GLN A 259 -5.13 20.32 -12.13
C GLN A 259 -4.41 20.05 -13.45
N ASN A 260 -4.61 18.86 -14.03
CA ASN A 260 -3.97 18.52 -15.30
C ASN A 260 -4.46 19.38 -16.48
N ARG A 261 -5.71 19.86 -16.44
CA ARG A 261 -6.24 20.79 -17.44
C ARG A 261 -5.69 22.21 -17.29
N LEU A 262 -5.44 22.64 -16.06
CA LEU A 262 -4.99 24.00 -15.76
C LEU A 262 -3.47 24.17 -15.82
N LYS A 263 -2.69 23.10 -16.00
CA LYS A 263 -1.23 23.17 -16.23
C LYS A 263 -0.81 24.05 -17.40
N GLY A 264 -1.72 24.33 -18.35
CA GLY A 264 -1.46 25.25 -19.47
C GLY A 264 -1.71 26.73 -19.16
N TYR A 265 -2.22 27.08 -17.97
CA TYR A 265 -2.51 28.45 -17.55
C TYR A 265 -1.58 28.86 -16.40
N ASP A 266 -0.77 29.89 -16.60
CA ASP A 266 0.27 30.31 -15.65
C ASP A 266 -0.31 31.20 -14.53
N ASN A 267 -1.08 30.59 -13.61
CA ASN A 267 -1.63 31.28 -12.45
C ASN A 267 -1.27 30.56 -11.15
N ASN A 268 -0.22 31.05 -10.50
CA ASN A 268 0.32 30.49 -9.25
C ASN A 268 -0.72 30.36 -8.13
N CYS A 269 -1.72 31.26 -8.07
CA CYS A 269 -2.78 31.19 -7.06
C CYS A 269 -3.68 29.96 -7.25
N VAL A 270 -4.07 29.67 -8.50
CA VAL A 270 -4.91 28.51 -8.84
C VAL A 270 -4.18 27.20 -8.55
N HIS A 271 -2.89 27.14 -8.87
CA HIS A 271 -2.04 25.99 -8.54
C HIS A 271 -1.95 25.76 -7.03
N GLY A 272 -1.76 26.83 -6.23
CA GLY A 272 -1.73 26.75 -4.77
C GLY A 272 -3.04 26.22 -4.16
N ILE A 273 -4.19 26.74 -4.60
CA ILE A 273 -5.52 26.31 -4.12
C ILE A 273 -5.75 24.84 -4.45
N LEU A 274 -5.50 24.40 -5.69
CA LEU A 274 -5.72 23.02 -6.09
C LEU A 274 -4.80 22.05 -5.34
N TRP A 275 -3.56 22.45 -5.07
CA TRP A 275 -2.61 21.65 -4.29
C TRP A 275 -3.08 21.49 -2.84
N CYS A 276 -3.56 22.56 -2.21
CA CYS A 276 -4.18 22.51 -0.89
C CYS A 276 -5.42 21.59 -0.87
N CYS A 277 -6.34 21.74 -1.82
CA CYS A 277 -7.53 20.89 -1.94
C CYS A 277 -7.17 19.41 -2.11
N GLN A 278 -6.16 19.08 -2.93
CA GLN A 278 -5.65 17.71 -3.04
C GLN A 278 -5.14 17.16 -1.71
N GLY A 279 -4.33 17.94 -0.99
CA GLY A 279 -3.81 17.55 0.31
C GLY A 279 -4.92 17.29 1.34
N CYS A 280 -5.91 18.17 1.42
CA CYS A 280 -7.06 18.04 2.31
C CYS A 280 -7.90 16.78 2.00
N ILE A 281 -8.21 16.55 0.71
CA ILE A 281 -8.98 15.37 0.29
C ILE A 281 -8.18 14.09 0.53
N TRP A 282 -6.87 14.09 0.28
CA TRP A 282 -6.00 12.95 0.58
C TRP A 282 -5.97 12.63 2.08
N CYS A 283 -5.85 13.65 2.93
CA CYS A 283 -5.92 13.49 4.38
C CYS A 283 -7.27 12.87 4.80
N PHE A 284 -8.38 13.39 4.26
CA PHE A 284 -9.71 12.86 4.52
C PHE A 284 -9.88 11.42 4.03
N GLU A 285 -9.37 11.07 2.85
CA GLU A 285 -9.35 9.69 2.32
C GLU A 285 -8.58 8.76 3.27
N CYS A 286 -7.41 9.18 3.76
CA CYS A 286 -6.61 8.41 4.71
C CYS A 286 -7.37 8.16 6.02
N CYS A 287 -7.98 9.20 6.59
CA CYS A 287 -8.78 9.10 7.81
C CYS A 287 -9.99 8.17 7.63
N LEU A 288 -10.70 8.28 6.51
CA LEU A 288 -11.84 7.41 6.22
C LEU A 288 -11.43 5.96 6.02
N LYS A 289 -10.31 5.69 5.33
CA LYS A 289 -9.78 4.33 5.17
C LYS A 289 -9.40 3.71 6.51
N PHE A 290 -8.74 4.49 7.38
CA PHE A 290 -8.41 4.05 8.73
C PHE A 290 -9.67 3.72 9.54
N LEU A 291 -10.64 4.64 9.57
CA LEU A 291 -11.90 4.44 10.29
C LEU A 291 -12.69 3.23 9.77
N THR A 292 -12.83 3.12 8.44
CA THR A 292 -13.56 2.04 7.80
C THR A 292 -12.91 0.68 8.08
N ARG A 293 -11.57 0.60 8.01
CA ARG A 293 -10.83 -0.62 8.33
C ARG A 293 -11.08 -1.07 9.77
N ASN A 294 -11.04 -0.15 10.73
CA ASN A 294 -11.30 -0.50 12.13
C ASN A 294 -12.78 -0.86 12.36
N ALA A 295 -13.71 -0.18 11.70
CA ALA A 295 -15.13 -0.53 11.73
C ALA A 295 -15.39 -1.95 11.20
N TYR A 296 -14.69 -2.37 10.14
CA TYR A 296 -14.76 -3.74 9.62
C TYR A 296 -14.17 -4.77 10.59
N ILE A 297 -13.08 -4.45 11.29
CA ILE A 297 -12.51 -5.34 12.33
C ILE A 297 -13.52 -5.54 13.47
N GLU A 298 -14.08 -4.45 14.00
CA GLU A 298 -15.10 -4.48 15.04
C GLU A 298 -16.36 -5.25 14.61
N THR A 299 -16.81 -5.02 13.37
CA THR A 299 -17.94 -5.74 12.76
C THR A 299 -17.66 -7.25 12.71
N ALA A 300 -16.44 -7.64 12.35
CA ALA A 300 -16.06 -9.05 12.24
C ALA A 300 -15.93 -9.74 13.61
N ILE A 301 -15.53 -9.02 14.66
CA ILE A 301 -15.39 -9.56 16.03
C ILE A 301 -16.76 -9.67 16.72
N TYR A 302 -17.57 -8.61 16.68
CA TYR A 302 -18.79 -8.50 17.48
C TYR A 302 -20.10 -8.68 16.69
N GLY A 303 -20.04 -8.81 15.36
CA GLY A 303 -21.23 -8.96 14.52
C GLY A 303 -22.12 -7.72 14.47
N CYS A 304 -21.58 -6.53 14.73
CA CYS A 304 -22.33 -5.25 14.73
C CYS A 304 -22.47 -4.65 13.32
N SER A 305 -23.38 -3.70 13.11
CA SER A 305 -23.49 -2.94 11.85
C SER A 305 -22.37 -1.90 11.69
N PHE A 306 -22.12 -1.43 10.46
CA PHE A 306 -21.01 -0.49 10.13
C PHE A 306 -20.91 0.71 11.07
N CYS A 307 -22.02 1.47 11.24
CA CYS A 307 -22.03 2.69 12.04
C CYS A 307 -21.79 2.42 13.53
N THR A 308 -22.27 1.28 14.03
CA THR A 308 -22.07 0.86 15.43
C THR A 308 -20.64 0.38 15.65
N GLY A 309 -20.07 -0.39 14.71
CA GLY A 309 -18.67 -0.81 14.74
C GLY A 309 -17.71 0.37 14.66
N GLY A 310 -18.00 1.35 13.78
CA GLY A 310 -17.22 2.59 13.67
C GLY A 310 -17.17 3.39 14.97
N LYS A 311 -18.32 3.58 15.65
CA LYS A 311 -18.37 4.27 16.94
C LYS A 311 -17.55 3.55 18.03
N LYS A 312 -17.68 2.22 18.14
CA LYS A 312 -16.93 1.42 19.13
C LYS A 312 -15.42 1.46 18.89
N SER A 313 -15.00 1.37 17.63
CA SER A 313 -13.58 1.47 17.26
C SER A 313 -12.97 2.80 17.72
N ILE A 314 -13.65 3.92 17.47
CA ILE A 314 -13.15 5.24 17.86
C ILE A 314 -12.97 5.31 19.38
N SER A 315 -13.94 4.81 20.15
CA SER A 315 -13.90 4.79 21.61
C SER A 315 -12.83 3.88 22.22
N CYS A 316 -12.34 2.87 21.49
CA CYS A 316 -11.26 2.00 21.96
C CYS A 316 -9.86 2.49 21.53
N THR A 317 -9.80 3.40 20.55
CA THR A 317 -8.54 3.90 19.97
C THR A 317 -8.13 5.25 20.59
N LEU A 318 -9.10 6.06 21.02
CA LEU A 318 -8.92 7.27 21.82
C LEU A 318 -8.88 6.91 23.31
#